data_AF-C4WMS8-F1
#
_entry.id   AF-C4WMS8-F1
#
_cell.length_a   1.000
_cell.length_b   1.000
_cell.length_c   1.000
_cell.angle_alpha   90.00
_cell.angle_beta   90.00
_cell.angle_gamma   90.00
#
_symmetry.space_group_name_H-M   'P 1'
#
loop_
_entity.id
_entity.type
_entity.pdbx_description
1 polymer ?
#
loop_
_entity_poly.entity_id
_entity_poly.type
_entity_poly.pdbx_seq_one_letter_code
_entity_poly.pdbx_strand_id
1 'polypeptide(L)'
;MQVWRPAQVNRTRLAGMAREDQSGDWAGRLSPSLDEIESIAIEALAHLPQEFRALCGDIIIQIADFPDDQIIEDMGLETPFDLLGLFEGRGIGERFSLQTGEGPNRITLYRRAILDYWSEHEEVLGDIITHVLIHEIGHHFGLSDDDMENIEAQAE
;
A
#
# COMPACT_ATOMS: atom_id res chain seq x y z
N MET A 1 -0.32 17.21 -0.68
CA MET A 1 -0.55 15.81 -1.04
C MET A 1 0.79 15.32 -1.57
N GLN A 2 1.51 14.49 -0.81
CA GLN A 2 2.77 13.92 -1.26
C GLN A 2 2.38 12.68 -2.09
N VAL A 3 2.63 12.72 -3.40
CA VAL A 3 2.54 11.54 -4.25
C VAL A 3 3.77 10.71 -3.90
N TRP A 4 3.57 9.52 -3.33
CA TRP A 4 4.66 8.56 -3.22
C TRP A 4 5.14 8.24 -4.65
N ARG A 5 6.40 8.56 -4.94
CA ARG A 5 7.07 8.22 -6.19
C ARG A 5 8.16 7.20 -5.83
N PRO A 6 8.25 6.04 -6.49
CA PRO A 6 9.31 5.08 -6.21
C PRO A 6 10.66 5.68 -6.60
N ALA A 7 11.37 6.29 -5.64
CA ALA A 7 12.70 6.82 -5.83
C ALA A 7 13.63 6.37 -4.69
N GLN A 8 14.41 5.34 -5.02
CA GLN A 8 15.68 4.92 -4.40
C GLN A 8 15.62 4.52 -2.92
N VAL A 9 15.01 3.36 -2.67
CA VAL A 9 15.38 2.54 -1.51
C VAL A 9 16.89 2.29 -1.55
N ASN A 10 17.55 2.62 -0.45
CA ASN A 10 18.99 2.58 -0.29
C ASN A 10 19.47 1.12 -0.35
N ARG A 11 20.11 0.74 -1.47
CA ARG A 11 20.57 -0.61 -1.87
C ARG A 11 21.44 -1.41 -0.87
N THR A 12 21.71 -0.91 0.34
CA THR A 12 22.81 -1.41 1.18
C THR A 12 22.38 -2.21 2.42
N ARG A 13 21.09 -2.53 2.63
CA ARG A 13 20.70 -3.35 3.81
C ARG A 13 19.64 -4.44 3.66
N LEU A 14 19.18 -4.78 2.45
CA LEU A 14 18.25 -5.91 2.22
C LEU A 14 18.91 -7.15 1.59
N ALA A 15 20.25 -7.25 1.62
CA ALA A 15 21.01 -8.35 1.01
C ALA A 15 20.92 -9.71 1.77
N GLY A 16 19.83 -9.97 2.48
CA GLY A 16 19.65 -11.23 3.19
C GLY A 16 18.17 -11.53 3.41
N MET A 17 17.57 -12.24 2.46
CA MET A 17 16.32 -13.03 2.51
C MET A 17 15.33 -12.76 1.36
N ALA A 18 15.81 -12.54 0.13
CA ALA A 18 14.97 -12.75 -1.05
C ALA A 18 14.51 -14.22 -1.07
N ARG A 19 13.21 -14.44 -0.85
CA ARG A 19 12.59 -15.77 -0.92
C ARG A 19 12.23 -16.06 -2.37
N GLU A 20 13.13 -16.73 -3.08
CA GLU A 20 12.85 -17.23 -4.42
C GLU A 20 11.76 -18.31 -4.37
N ASP A 21 10.75 -18.19 -5.22
CA ASP A 21 9.75 -19.26 -5.39
C ASP A 21 10.36 -20.45 -6.13
N GLN A 22 10.61 -21.53 -5.39
CA GLN A 22 11.23 -22.76 -5.90
C GLN A 22 10.22 -23.78 -6.45
N SER A 23 8.91 -23.50 -6.43
CA SER A 23 7.91 -24.50 -6.81
C SER A 23 7.81 -24.74 -8.31
N GLY A 24 8.25 -23.79 -9.15
CA GLY A 24 8.47 -23.97 -10.60
C GLY A 24 7.22 -24.21 -11.47
N ASP A 25 6.03 -24.32 -10.87
CA ASP A 25 4.78 -24.57 -11.60
C ASP A 25 4.09 -23.26 -11.99
N TRP A 26 4.49 -22.72 -13.15
CA TRP A 26 3.89 -21.51 -13.72
C TRP A 26 2.77 -21.80 -14.72
N ALA A 27 2.66 -23.03 -15.23
CA ALA A 27 1.72 -23.37 -16.30
C ALA A 27 0.26 -23.27 -15.86
N GLY A 28 -0.02 -23.48 -14.56
CA GLY A 28 -1.35 -23.36 -13.97
C GLY A 28 -1.63 -22.06 -13.22
N ARG A 29 -0.68 -21.12 -13.18
CA ARG A 29 -0.81 -19.91 -12.35
C ARG A 29 -1.53 -18.78 -13.07
N LEU A 30 -2.35 -18.09 -12.30
CA LEU A 30 -3.00 -16.85 -12.70
C LEU A 30 -2.44 -15.70 -11.86
N SER A 31 -2.41 -14.50 -12.42
CA SER A 31 -2.22 -13.30 -11.60
C SER A 31 -3.37 -13.18 -10.62
N PRO A 32 -3.14 -12.70 -9.39
CA PRO A 32 -4.21 -12.42 -8.44
C PRO A 32 -5.28 -11.50 -9.04
N SER A 33 -6.52 -11.87 -8.80
CA SER A 33 -7.74 -11.10 -9.07
C SER A 33 -7.89 -9.96 -8.07
N LEU A 34 -8.88 -9.08 -8.29
CA LEU A 34 -9.19 -8.00 -7.36
C LEU A 34 -9.54 -8.55 -5.96
N ASP A 35 -10.38 -9.57 -5.90
CA ASP A 35 -10.81 -10.22 -4.64
C ASP A 35 -9.65 -10.91 -3.90
N GLU A 36 -8.70 -11.48 -4.64
CA GLU A 36 -7.49 -12.08 -4.06
C GLU A 36 -6.56 -11.01 -3.47
N ILE A 37 -6.38 -9.87 -4.17
CA ILE A 37 -5.63 -8.73 -3.63
C ILE A 37 -6.34 -8.15 -2.40
N GLU A 38 -7.67 -8.04 -2.43
CA GLU A 38 -8.46 -7.56 -1.29
C GLU A 38 -8.25 -8.47 -0.07
N SER A 39 -8.31 -9.79 -0.29
CA SER A 39 -8.08 -10.79 0.76
C SER A 39 -6.68 -10.66 1.37
N ILE A 40 -5.65 -10.49 0.53
CA ILE A 40 -4.26 -10.26 0.99
C ILE A 40 -4.16 -8.95 1.77
N ALA A 41 -4.80 -7.88 1.31
CA ALA A 41 -4.78 -6.59 1.98
C ALA A 41 -5.51 -6.61 3.33
N ILE A 42 -6.63 -7.32 3.44
CA ILE A 42 -7.34 -7.53 4.71
C ILE A 42 -6.46 -8.31 5.69
N GLU A 43 -5.81 -9.37 5.21
CA GLU A 43 -4.89 -10.16 6.03
C GLU A 43 -3.69 -9.32 6.48
N ALA A 44 -3.04 -8.60 5.57
CA ALA A 44 -1.94 -7.68 5.87
C ALA A 44 -2.34 -6.63 6.91
N LEU A 45 -3.48 -5.95 6.69
CA LEU A 45 -4.02 -4.98 7.63
C LEU A 45 -4.26 -5.61 8.99
N ALA A 46 -4.77 -6.84 9.08
CA ALA A 46 -5.04 -7.51 10.36
C ALA A 46 -3.77 -7.84 11.16
N HIS A 47 -2.66 -8.08 10.49
CA HIS A 47 -1.36 -8.37 11.10
C HIS A 47 -0.61 -7.12 11.57
N LEU A 48 -1.00 -5.93 11.13
CA LEU A 48 -0.37 -4.69 11.58
C LEU A 48 -0.52 -4.48 13.11
N PRO A 49 0.44 -3.77 13.75
CA PRO A 49 0.36 -3.43 15.17
C PRO A 49 -0.99 -2.82 15.55
N GLN A 50 -1.57 -3.28 16.68
CA GLN A 50 -2.90 -2.85 17.10
C GLN A 50 -3.02 -1.33 17.25
N GLU A 51 -1.96 -0.68 17.76
CA GLU A 51 -1.92 0.78 17.93
C GLU A 51 -2.01 1.52 16.59
N PHE A 52 -1.38 0.98 15.54
CA PHE A 52 -1.44 1.53 14.20
C PHE A 52 -2.82 1.34 13.57
N ARG A 53 -3.40 0.14 13.68
CA ARG A 53 -4.77 -0.15 13.20
C ARG A 53 -5.82 0.73 13.87
N ALA A 54 -5.61 1.06 15.15
CA ALA A 54 -6.51 1.93 15.91
C ALA A 54 -6.55 3.37 15.36
N LEU A 55 -5.53 3.84 14.63
CA LEU A 55 -5.54 5.16 13.98
C LEU A 55 -6.64 5.26 12.91
N CYS A 56 -6.87 4.16 12.20
CA CYS A 56 -7.76 4.11 11.04
C CYS A 56 -9.24 4.01 11.40
N GLY A 57 -9.57 3.50 12.60
CA GLY A 57 -10.94 3.16 12.97
C GLY A 57 -11.57 2.16 12.00
N ASP A 58 -12.80 2.41 11.59
CA ASP A 58 -13.44 1.65 10.51
C ASP A 58 -12.90 2.13 9.16
N ILE A 59 -12.07 1.30 8.53
CA ILE A 59 -11.50 1.52 7.20
C ILE A 59 -12.09 0.54 6.19
N ILE A 60 -12.42 1.05 5.00
CA ILE A 60 -12.84 0.25 3.85
C ILE A 60 -11.64 0.05 2.94
N ILE A 61 -11.28 -1.20 2.68
CA ILE A 61 -10.30 -1.55 1.64
C ILE A 61 -11.08 -1.67 0.33
N GLN A 62 -10.57 -1.06 -0.73
CA GLN A 62 -11.09 -1.19 -2.09
C GLN A 62 -9.95 -1.52 -3.03
N ILE A 63 -10.19 -2.42 -3.99
CA ILE A 63 -9.21 -2.74 -5.04
C ILE A 63 -9.74 -2.24 -6.38
N ALA A 64 -8.90 -1.52 -7.11
CA ALA A 64 -9.17 -1.09 -8.49
C ALA A 64 -7.99 -1.49 -9.38
N ASP A 65 -8.20 -1.59 -10.69
CA ASP A 65 -7.08 -1.83 -11.60
C ASP A 65 -6.18 -0.59 -11.72
N PHE A 66 -6.78 0.61 -11.84
CA PHE A 66 -6.09 1.89 -12.00
C PHE A 66 -6.86 3.03 -11.32
N PRO A 67 -6.19 4.16 -10.98
CA PRO A 67 -6.87 5.40 -10.63
C PRO A 67 -7.73 5.92 -11.79
N ASP A 68 -8.78 6.67 -11.47
CA ASP A 68 -9.55 7.36 -12.50
C ASP A 68 -8.81 8.60 -13.04
N ASP A 69 -9.29 9.13 -14.17
CA ASP A 69 -8.66 10.27 -14.84
C ASP A 69 -8.59 11.51 -13.94
N GLN A 70 -9.56 11.69 -13.04
CA GLN A 70 -9.61 12.83 -12.12
C GLN A 70 -8.49 12.74 -11.08
N ILE A 71 -8.27 11.56 -10.50
CA ILE A 71 -7.17 11.28 -9.56
C ILE A 71 -5.82 11.49 -10.24
N ILE A 72 -5.68 11.01 -11.48
CA ILE A 72 -4.45 11.19 -12.27
C ILE A 72 -4.14 12.68 -12.45
N GLU A 73 -5.13 13.47 -12.85
CA GLU A 73 -4.99 14.92 -13.04
C GLU A 73 -4.70 15.66 -11.72
N ASP A 74 -5.49 15.41 -10.68
CA ASP A 74 -5.39 16.11 -9.39
C ASP A 74 -4.06 15.85 -8.68
N MET A 75 -3.52 14.64 -8.83
CA MET A 75 -2.24 14.25 -8.24
C MET A 75 -1.05 14.52 -9.18
N GLY A 76 -1.29 14.91 -10.44
CA GLY A 76 -0.24 15.15 -11.41
C GLY A 76 0.60 13.91 -11.69
N LEU A 77 -0.05 12.75 -11.82
CA LEU A 77 0.61 11.50 -12.17
C LEU A 77 1.01 11.54 -13.65
N GLU A 78 2.19 11.02 -13.98
CA GLU A 78 2.63 10.89 -15.37
C GLU A 78 1.99 9.66 -16.01
N THR A 79 1.81 8.60 -15.22
CA THR A 79 1.15 7.36 -15.62
C THR A 79 0.25 6.84 -14.50
N PRO A 80 -0.78 6.03 -14.79
CA PRO A 80 -1.59 5.40 -13.76
C PRO A 80 -0.83 4.33 -12.94
N PHE A 81 0.41 4.00 -13.31
CA PHE A 81 1.30 3.09 -12.56
C PHE A 81 2.07 3.82 -11.45
N ASP A 82 2.05 5.16 -11.44
CA ASP A 82 2.78 5.96 -10.46
C ASP A 82 2.12 5.95 -9.06
N LEU A 83 0.95 5.33 -8.93
CA LEU A 83 0.16 5.29 -7.70
C LEU A 83 -0.22 3.84 -7.36
N LEU A 84 0.37 3.30 -6.29
CA LEU A 84 0.10 1.94 -5.80
C LEU A 84 -1.12 1.89 -4.88
N GLY A 85 -1.34 2.95 -4.11
CA GLY A 85 -2.41 3.07 -3.14
C GLY A 85 -2.87 4.51 -2.98
N LEU A 86 -4.04 4.70 -2.41
CA LEU A 86 -4.57 6.02 -2.06
C LEU A 86 -5.43 5.92 -0.80
N PHE A 87 -5.04 6.63 0.25
CA PHE A 87 -5.91 6.85 1.41
C PHE A 87 -6.82 8.08 1.26
N GLU A 88 -8.12 7.90 1.45
CA GLU A 88 -9.14 8.94 1.50
C GLU A 88 -9.91 8.88 2.82
N GLY A 89 -10.03 9.99 3.55
CA GLY A 89 -10.82 9.99 4.78
C GLY A 89 -10.41 11.04 5.81
N ARG A 90 -10.84 10.82 7.05
CA ARG A 90 -10.52 11.64 8.21
C ARG A 90 -9.70 10.85 9.22
N GLY A 91 -8.58 11.43 9.64
CA GLY A 91 -7.85 10.90 10.78
C GLY A 91 -8.63 11.06 12.10
N ILE A 92 -8.50 10.09 13.00
CA ILE A 92 -8.99 10.19 14.38
C ILE A 92 -8.08 11.15 15.16
N GLY A 93 -8.35 12.45 15.08
CA GLY A 93 -7.69 13.48 15.89
C GLY A 93 -7.46 14.80 15.14
N GLU A 94 -7.58 15.94 15.83
CA GLU A 94 -7.50 17.32 15.29
C GLU A 94 -6.15 17.73 14.65
N ARG A 95 -5.27 16.79 14.32
CA ARG A 95 -3.97 17.12 13.74
C ARG A 95 -3.90 16.67 12.29
N PHE A 96 -4.15 17.67 11.44
CA PHE A 96 -3.68 17.77 10.06
C PHE A 96 -4.12 16.65 9.10
N SER A 97 -5.25 16.82 8.41
CA SER A 97 -5.36 16.40 7.02
C SER A 97 -6.35 17.26 6.24
N LEU A 98 -6.02 17.49 4.96
CA LEU A 98 -6.86 18.18 3.98
C LEU A 98 -8.21 17.46 3.89
N GLN A 99 -9.30 18.21 4.07
CA GLN A 99 -10.66 17.69 4.04
C GLN A 99 -11.00 17.11 2.65
N THR A 100 -11.04 15.78 2.50
CA THR A 100 -11.44 15.14 1.23
C THR A 100 -12.73 14.30 1.32
N GLY A 101 -13.42 14.23 2.46
CA GLY A 101 -14.75 13.59 2.47
C GLY A 101 -15.50 13.58 3.80
N GLU A 102 -16.83 13.43 3.72
CA GLU A 102 -17.73 13.17 4.85
C GLU A 102 -17.94 11.66 5.14
N GLY A 103 -17.37 10.78 4.31
CA GLY A 103 -17.53 9.32 4.38
C GLY A 103 -16.53 8.59 5.30
N PRO A 104 -16.66 7.26 5.44
CA PRO A 104 -15.71 6.43 6.18
C PRO A 104 -14.32 6.49 5.55
N ASN A 105 -13.29 6.18 6.35
CA ASN A 105 -11.92 6.04 5.86
C ASN A 105 -11.88 4.93 4.81
N ARG A 106 -11.19 5.18 3.71
CA ARG A 106 -11.04 4.25 2.60
C ARG A 106 -9.59 4.24 2.15
N ILE A 107 -9.09 3.05 1.87
CA ILE A 107 -7.83 2.85 1.17
C ILE A 107 -8.12 2.12 -0.13
N THR A 108 -7.75 2.72 -1.25
CA THR A 108 -7.84 2.10 -2.56
C THR A 108 -6.46 1.60 -2.95
N LEU A 109 -6.32 0.30 -3.26
CA LEU A 109 -5.10 -0.28 -3.80
C LEU A 109 -5.25 -0.52 -5.30
N TYR A 110 -4.25 -0.12 -6.08
CA TYR A 110 -4.26 -0.22 -7.54
C TYR A 110 -3.52 -1.46 -8.00
N ARG A 111 -4.28 -2.52 -8.30
CA ARG A 111 -3.77 -3.85 -8.60
C ARG A 111 -2.75 -3.85 -9.74
N ARG A 112 -2.99 -3.10 -10.82
CA ARG A 112 -2.07 -3.11 -11.97
C ARG A 112 -0.74 -2.45 -11.64
N ALA A 113 -0.75 -1.34 -10.90
CA ALA A 113 0.46 -0.69 -10.40
C ALA A 113 1.24 -1.62 -9.46
N ILE A 114 0.54 -2.29 -8.53
CA ILE A 114 1.15 -3.24 -7.60
C ILE A 114 1.78 -4.42 -8.33
N LEU A 115 1.08 -5.00 -9.31
CA LEU A 115 1.60 -6.13 -10.07
C LEU A 115 2.77 -5.74 -10.99
N ASP A 116 2.75 -4.52 -11.53
CA ASP A 116 3.86 -3.97 -12.31
C ASP A 116 5.10 -3.83 -11.43
N TYR A 117 4.96 -3.16 -10.28
CA TYR A 117 6.01 -3.05 -9.26
C TYR A 117 6.51 -4.44 -8.82
N TRP A 118 5.61 -5.35 -8.46
CA TRP A 118 5.97 -6.71 -8.04
C TRP A 118 6.76 -7.46 -9.10
N SER A 119 6.44 -7.29 -10.39
CA SER A 119 7.13 -7.99 -11.47
C SER A 119 8.59 -7.55 -11.67
N GLU A 120 8.96 -6.37 -11.17
CA GLU A 120 10.31 -5.81 -11.23
C GLU A 120 11.14 -6.06 -9.97
N HIS A 121 10.53 -6.59 -8.91
CA HIS A 121 11.14 -6.73 -7.58
C HIS A 121 11.14 -8.19 -7.09
N GLU A 122 12.09 -8.53 -6.20
CA GLU A 122 12.25 -9.87 -5.63
C GLU A 122 11.60 -9.98 -4.24
N GLU A 123 10.35 -9.49 -4.14
CA GLU A 123 9.57 -9.44 -2.91
C GLU A 123 8.29 -10.27 -3.05
N VAL A 124 7.74 -10.76 -1.93
CA VAL A 124 6.44 -11.45 -1.99
C VAL A 124 5.33 -10.40 -2.04
N LEU A 125 4.25 -10.70 -2.77
CA LEU A 125 3.15 -9.76 -2.98
C LEU A 125 2.51 -9.26 -1.68
N GLY A 126 2.46 -10.11 -0.65
CA GLY A 126 1.94 -9.73 0.68
C GLY A 126 2.78 -8.64 1.36
N ASP A 127 4.10 -8.68 1.21
CA ASP A 127 5.00 -7.69 1.81
C ASP A 127 4.85 -6.35 1.12
N ILE A 128 4.74 -6.35 -0.22
CA ILE A 128 4.45 -5.13 -1.01
C ILE A 128 3.13 -4.51 -0.58
N ILE A 129 2.07 -5.30 -0.45
CA ILE A 129 0.76 -4.80 -0.02
C ILE A 129 0.84 -4.25 1.40
N THR A 130 1.56 -4.93 2.31
CA THR A 130 1.77 -4.48 3.69
C THR A 130 2.50 -3.13 3.73
N HIS A 131 3.57 -2.99 2.95
CA HIS A 131 4.34 -1.75 2.80
C HIS A 131 3.47 -0.60 2.29
N VAL A 132 2.67 -0.82 1.24
CA VAL A 132 1.75 0.20 0.69
C VAL A 132 0.71 0.63 1.74
N LEU A 133 0.11 -0.32 2.48
CA LEU A 133 -0.84 0.01 3.55
C LEU A 133 -0.21 0.89 4.63
N ILE A 134 1.00 0.55 5.08
CA ILE A 134 1.71 1.31 6.11
C ILE A 134 2.03 2.72 5.63
N HIS A 135 2.49 2.88 4.38
CA HIS A 135 2.81 4.19 3.81
C HIS A 135 1.58 5.07 3.64
N GLU A 136 0.50 4.53 3.08
CA GLU A 136 -0.73 5.28 2.85
C GLU A 136 -1.36 5.74 4.17
N ILE A 137 -1.44 4.84 5.16
CA ILE A 137 -1.96 5.17 6.49
C ILE A 137 -0.99 6.14 7.19
N GLY A 138 0.30 5.82 7.25
CA GLY A 138 1.31 6.60 7.96
C GLY A 138 1.40 8.04 7.46
N HIS A 139 1.47 8.25 6.15
CA HIS A 139 1.46 9.58 5.56
C HIS A 139 0.15 10.34 5.81
N HIS A 140 -1.00 9.66 5.75
CA HIS A 140 -2.28 10.30 6.05
C HIS A 140 -2.35 10.83 7.50
N PHE A 141 -1.73 10.12 8.44
CA PHE A 141 -1.69 10.48 9.86
C PHE A 141 -0.45 11.30 10.27
N GLY A 142 0.41 11.65 9.32
CA GLY A 142 1.60 12.47 9.57
C GLY A 142 2.72 11.77 10.33
N LEU A 143 2.80 10.44 10.24
CA LEU A 143 3.94 9.69 10.72
C LEU A 143 5.19 9.98 9.89
N SER A 144 6.35 9.90 10.53
CA SER A 144 7.64 10.00 9.84
C SER A 144 8.01 8.67 9.18
N ASP A 145 8.93 8.73 8.22
CA ASP A 145 9.49 7.52 7.59
C ASP A 145 10.10 6.57 8.62
N ASP A 146 10.80 7.12 9.63
CA ASP A 146 11.36 6.34 10.75
C ASP A 146 10.27 5.63 11.56
N ASP A 147 9.12 6.26 11.80
CA ASP A 147 8.00 5.63 12.50
C ASP A 147 7.42 4.47 11.68
N MET A 148 7.30 4.66 10.36
CA MET A 148 6.77 3.66 9.43
C MET A 148 7.71 2.45 9.29
N GLU A 149 9.03 2.67 9.19
CA GLU A 149 10.03 1.58 9.20
C GLU A 149 9.92 0.71 10.46
N ASN A 150 9.71 1.34 11.62
CA ASN A 150 9.53 0.61 12.89
C ASN A 150 8.23 -0.20 12.93
N ILE A 151 7.18 0.24 12.23
CA ILE A 151 5.91 -0.48 12.11
C ILE A 151 6.05 -1.67 11.16
N GLU A 152 6.75 -1.49 10.04
CA GLU A 152 7.05 -2.57 9.09
C GLU A 152 7.80 -3.71 9.76
N ALA A 153 8.84 -3.41 10.54
CA ALA A 153 9.61 -4.40 11.28
C ALA A 153 8.81 -5.17 12.35
N GLN A 154 7.60 -4.70 12.72
CA GLN A 154 6.70 -5.37 13.65
C GLN A 154 5.60 -6.18 12.96
N ALA A 155 5.43 -5.99 11.65
CA ALA A 155 4.46 -6.72 10.83
C ALA A 155 5.05 -8.00 10.20
N GLU A 156 6.38 -8.18 10.27
CA GLU A 156 7.14 -9.37 9.84
C GLU A 156 7.15 -10.51 10.89
#